data_AF-A0A2S6R9C3-F1
#
_entry.id   AF-A0A2S6R9C3-F1
#
_cell.length_a   1.000
_cell.length_b   1.000
_cell.length_c   1.000
_cell.angle_alpha   90.00
_cell.angle_beta   90.00
_cell.angle_gamma   90.00
#
_symmetry.space_group_name_H-M   'P 1'
#
loop_
_entity.id
_entity.type
_entity.pdbx_description
1 polymer ?
#
loop_
_entity_poly.entity_id
_entity_poly.type
_entity_poly.pdbx_seq_one_letter_code
_entity_poly.pdbx_strand_id
1 'polypeptide(L)' 'MRDNNKLIPKYWVDKNKNTISCKEKIKVINGNLDELTEMLKDIFDEAVLIGVDENQFKKVIQDIVKNMKNTIKDV' A
#
# COMPACT_ATOMS: atom_id res chain seq x y z
N MET A 1 1.22 8.94 -19.66
CA MET A 1 0.88 8.70 -18.23
C MET A 1 1.18 7.24 -17.96
N ARG A 2 2.11 6.92 -17.06
CA ARG A 2 2.49 5.53 -16.80
C ARG A 2 1.36 4.84 -16.03
N ASP A 3 0.79 3.78 -16.61
CA ASP A 3 -0.16 2.88 -15.95
C ASP A 3 0.53 2.16 -14.78
N ASN A 4 0.65 2.83 -13.63
CA ASN A 4 1.17 2.25 -12.39
C ASN A 4 0.14 1.34 -11.67
N ASN A 5 -1.02 1.09 -12.28
CA ASN A 5 -2.18 0.53 -11.60
C ASN A 5 -2.21 -1.01 -11.52
N LYS A 6 -1.07 -1.69 -11.69
CA LYS A 6 -1.00 -3.16 -11.64
C LYS A 6 -1.01 -3.72 -10.21
N LEU A 7 -0.82 -2.85 -9.20
CA LEU A 7 -0.73 -3.23 -7.79
C LEU A 7 -2.07 -3.12 -7.05
N ILE A 8 -3.03 -2.34 -7.56
CA ILE A 8 -4.37 -2.21 -6.97
C ILE A 8 -5.27 -3.34 -7.51
N PRO A 9 -5.97 -4.10 -6.64
CA PRO A 9 -6.83 -5.18 -7.09
C PRO A 9 -8.05 -4.67 -7.85
N LYS A 10 -8.60 -5.50 -8.74
CA LYS A 10 -9.84 -5.19 -9.49
C LYS A 10 -11.04 -4.97 -8.56
N TYR A 11 -11.07 -5.63 -7.41
CA TYR A 11 -12.10 -5.50 -6.39
C TYR A 11 -11.51 -5.78 -5.00
N TRP A 12 -12.11 -5.16 -3.99
CA TRP A 12 -11.78 -5.38 -2.59
C TRP A 12 -12.75 -6.39 -1.96
N VAL A 13 -12.29 -7.16 -0.99
CA VAL A 13 -13.11 -8.14 -0.27
C VAL A 13 -13.16 -7.84 1.23
N ASP A 14 -14.26 -8.21 1.87
CA ASP A 14 -14.40 -8.17 3.33
C ASP A 14 -13.82 -9.43 4.00
N LYS A 15 -13.93 -9.50 5.34
CA LYS A 15 -13.47 -10.67 6.13
C LYS A 15 -14.13 -12.00 5.75
N ASN A 16 -15.32 -11.94 5.17
CA ASN A 16 -16.09 -13.10 4.73
C ASN A 16 -15.81 -13.44 3.26
N LYS A 17 -14.85 -12.76 2.63
CA LYS A 17 -14.48 -12.88 1.21
C LYS A 17 -15.57 -12.39 0.25
N ASN A 18 -16.53 -11.60 0.72
CA ASN A 18 -17.51 -10.97 -0.17
C ASN A 18 -16.93 -9.69 -0.77
N THR A 19 -17.26 -9.41 -2.01
CA THR A 19 -16.86 -8.16 -2.66
C THR A 19 -17.45 -6.95 -1.94
N ILE A 20 -16.60 -6.00 -1.59
CA ILE A 20 -17.02 -4.69 -1.08
C ILE A 20 -17.65 -3.93 -2.25
N SER A 21 -18.95 -3.64 -2.18
CA SER A 21 -19.71 -2.95 -3.23
C SER A 21 -19.90 -1.44 -2.99
N CYS A 22 -19.64 -0.96 -1.77
CA CYS A 22 -19.76 0.45 -1.41
C CYS A 22 -18.67 1.27 -2.11
N LYS A 23 -19.08 2.09 -3.08
CA LYS A 23 -18.19 2.90 -3.93
C LYS A 23 -17.34 3.86 -3.11
N GLU A 24 -17.89 4.45 -2.07
CA GLU A 24 -17.20 5.39 -1.19
C GLU A 24 -16.05 4.70 -0.45
N LYS A 25 -16.27 3.49 0.09
CA LYS A 25 -15.21 2.70 0.74
C LYS A 25 -14.08 2.35 -0.23
N ILE A 26 -14.44 1.96 -1.46
CA ILE A 26 -13.45 1.65 -2.52
C ILE A 26 -12.65 2.90 -2.88
N LYS A 27 -13.31 4.05 -3.03
CA LYS A 27 -12.63 5.32 -3.33
C LYS A 27 -11.64 5.70 -2.23
N VAL A 28 -12.03 5.56 -0.97
CA VAL A 28 -11.16 5.85 0.18
C VAL A 28 -9.93 4.95 0.18
N ILE A 29 -10.08 3.63 0.10
CA ILE A 29 -8.92 2.73 0.15
C ILE A 29 -7.98 2.90 -1.06
N ASN A 30 -8.52 3.17 -2.24
CA ASN A 30 -7.70 3.45 -3.43
C ASN A 30 -6.91 4.76 -3.26
N GLY A 31 -7.56 5.84 -2.80
CA GLY A 31 -6.88 7.10 -2.52
C GLY A 31 -5.75 6.94 -1.49
N ASN A 32 -6.00 6.19 -0.41
CA ASN A 32 -4.97 5.91 0.59
C ASN A 32 -3.75 5.16 0.00
N LEU A 33 -3.96 4.26 -0.96
CA LEU A 33 -2.86 3.54 -1.62
C LEU A 33 -2.08 4.43 -2.59
N ASP A 34 -2.76 5.34 -3.27
CA ASP A 34 -2.12 6.33 -4.13
C ASP A 34 -1.23 7.25 -3.29
N GLU A 35 -1.75 7.79 -2.17
CA GLU A 35 -1.00 8.62 -1.22
C GLU A 35 0.19 7.87 -0.61
N LEU A 36 0.00 6.61 -0.18
CA LEU A 36 1.09 5.78 0.32
C LEU A 36 2.18 5.55 -0.74
N THR A 37 1.77 5.37 -2.00
CA THR A 37 2.72 5.15 -3.11
C THR A 37 3.57 6.38 -3.38
N GLU A 38 2.99 7.57 -3.31
CA GLU A 38 3.74 8.83 -3.44
C GLU A 38 4.73 9.00 -2.29
N MET A 39 4.26 8.83 -1.04
CA MET A 39 5.10 8.92 0.14
C MET A 39 6.27 7.93 0.13
N LEU A 40 6.03 6.68 -0.29
CA LEU A 40 7.09 5.67 -0.37
C LEU A 40 8.13 5.98 -1.45
N LYS A 41 7.75 6.67 -2.54
CA LYS A 41 8.71 7.12 -3.56
C LYS A 41 9.62 8.20 -3.02
N ASP A 42 9.06 9.19 -2.33
CA ASP A 42 9.86 10.27 -1.75
C ASP A 42 10.89 9.71 -0.75
N ILE A 43 10.47 8.80 0.14
CA ILE A 43 11.37 8.13 1.09
C ILE A 43 12.41 7.25 0.37
N PHE A 44 12.01 6.57 -0.71
CA PHE A 44 12.92 5.76 -1.51
C PHE A 44 13.98 6.60 -2.20
N ASP A 45 13.60 7.73 -2.80
CA ASP A 45 14.51 8.65 -3.47
C ASP A 45 15.50 9.25 -2.46
N GLU A 46 15.05 9.60 -1.24
CA GLU A 46 15.94 10.01 -0.15
C GLU A 46 16.92 8.92 0.27
N ALA A 47 16.45 7.67 0.39
CA ALA A 47 17.30 6.54 0.76
C ALA A 47 18.38 6.28 -0.32
N VAL A 48 18.01 6.33 -1.59
CA VAL A 48 18.94 6.19 -2.72
C VAL A 48 19.95 7.35 -2.73
N LEU A 49 19.50 8.58 -2.46
CA LEU A 49 20.37 9.77 -2.43
C LEU A 49 21.51 9.65 -1.41
N ILE A 50 21.28 9.01 -0.27
CA ILE A 50 22.30 8.79 0.77
C ILE A 50 23.09 7.47 0.59
N GLY A 51 22.86 6.73 -0.50
CA GLY A 51 23.61 5.52 -0.85
C GLY A 51 23.10 4.22 -0.22
N VAL A 52 21.83 4.14 0.18
CA VAL A 52 21.22 2.89 0.64
C VAL A 52 21.04 1.91 -0.54
N ASP A 53 21.29 0.62 -0.30
CA ASP A 53 20.97 -0.42 -1.29
C ASP A 53 19.46 -0.54 -1.52
N GLU A 54 19.04 -0.45 -2.78
CA GLU A 54 17.61 -0.46 -3.13
C GLU A 54 16.88 -1.72 -2.69
N ASN A 55 17.55 -2.89 -2.76
CA ASN A 55 16.93 -4.16 -2.42
C ASN A 55 16.77 -4.29 -0.91
N GLN A 56 17.75 -3.84 -0.14
CA GLN A 56 17.65 -3.72 1.30
C GLN A 56 16.50 -2.80 1.71
N PHE A 57 16.37 -1.62 1.09
CA PHE A 57 15.26 -0.71 1.37
C PHE A 57 13.90 -1.37 1.10
N LYS A 58 13.73 -1.95 -0.10
CA LYS A 58 12.49 -2.66 -0.48
C LYS A 58 12.17 -3.79 0.49
N LYS A 59 13.19 -4.51 0.96
CA LYS A 59 13.05 -5.58 1.95
C LYS A 59 12.57 -5.05 3.31
N VAL A 60 13.11 -3.92 3.78
CA VAL A 60 12.67 -3.26 5.02
C VAL A 60 11.19 -2.87 4.93
N ILE A 61 10.75 -2.25 3.82
CA ILE A 61 9.34 -1.89 3.62
C ILE A 61 8.44 -3.13 3.62
N GLN A 62 8.85 -4.21 2.93
CA GLN A 62 8.11 -5.47 2.95
C GLN A 62 7.99 -6.05 4.37
N ASP A 63 9.05 -5.98 5.17
CA ASP A 63 9.04 -6.50 6.54
C ASP A 63 8.19 -5.62 7.47
N ILE A 64 8.18 -4.29 7.30
CA ILE A 64 7.24 -3.40 8.01
C ILE A 64 5.81 -3.82 7.71
N VAL A 65 5.45 -3.97 6.43
CA VAL A 65 4.09 -4.35 6.00
C VAL A 65 3.71 -5.73 6.53
N LYS A 66 4.62 -6.71 6.46
CA LYS A 66 4.41 -8.07 6.94
C LYS A 66 4.11 -8.15 8.44
N ASN A 67 4.67 -7.23 9.23
CA ASN A 67 4.53 -7.22 10.69
C ASN A 67 3.43 -6.28 11.20
N MET A 68 2.70 -5.60 10.30
CA MET A 68 1.55 -4.78 10.70
C MET A 68 0.44 -5.63 11.33
N LYS A 69 -0.15 -5.11 12.39
CA LYS A 69 -1.30 -5.72 13.08
C LYS A 69 -2.47 -4.76 13.05
N ASN A 70 -3.67 -5.27 12.84
CA ASN A 70 -4.88 -4.49 13.05
C ASN A 70 -5.08 -4.25 14.56
N THR A 71 -5.73 -3.14 14.91
CA THR A 71 -6.04 -2.77 16.30
C THR A 71 -7.55 -2.75 16.58
N ILE A 72 -8.38 -2.96 15.56
CA ILE A 72 -9.83 -2.93 15.67
C ILE A 72 -10.33 -4.30 16.13
N LYS A 73 -11.07 -4.34 17.24
CA LYS A 73 -11.48 -5.58 17.91
C LYS A 73 -12.74 -6.24 17.31
N ASP A 74 -13.54 -5.50 16.55
CA ASP A 74 -14.88 -5.91 16.11
C ASP A 74 -15.09 -5.83 14.58
N VAL A 75 -14.05 -6.12 13.78
CA VAL A 75 -14.17 -6.16 12.30
C VAL A 75 -14.65 -7.49 11.81
#